data_AF-A0A081XR95-F1
#
_entry.id   AF-A0A081XR95-F1
#
_cell.length_a   1.000
_cell.length_b   1.000
_cell.length_c   1.000
_cell.angle_alpha   90.00
_cell.angle_beta   90.00
_cell.angle_gamma   90.00
#
_symmetry.space_group_name_H-M   'P 1'
#
loop_
_entity.id
_entity.type
_entity.pdbx_description
1 polymer ?
#
loop_
_entity_poly.entity_id
_entity_poly.type
_entity_poly.pdbx_seq_one_letter_code
_entity_poly.pdbx_strand_id
1 'polypeptide(L)' 'MPACLTYSPGWRYTFVMNDCSTAHRVKVLYGDGTDVPCQEVAARNWFTFPGYGTTGNTVEGIVLCDPTEGA' A
#
# COMPACT_ATOMS: atom_id res chain seq x y z
N MET A 1 -9.57 -8.09 -0.26
CA MET A 1 -9.26 -6.75 -0.82
C MET A 1 -10.02 -6.55 -2.12
N PRO A 2 -10.42 -5.30 -2.45
CA PRO A 2 -10.93 -4.94 -3.76
C PRO A 2 -9.97 -5.38 -4.86
N ALA A 3 -10.48 -6.05 -5.90
CA ALA A 3 -9.66 -6.48 -7.05
C ALA A 3 -9.09 -5.30 -7.86
N CYS A 4 -9.63 -4.10 -7.65
CA CYS A 4 -9.17 -2.84 -8.25
C CYS A 4 -8.00 -2.19 -7.49
N LEU A 5 -7.57 -2.74 -6.36
CA LEU A 5 -6.32 -2.35 -5.71
C LEU A 5 -5.22 -3.31 -6.13
N THR A 6 -4.18 -2.77 -6.76
CA THR A 6 -3.01 -3.55 -7.18
C THR A 6 -1.75 -2.90 -6.63
N TYR A 7 -0.67 -3.69 -6.53
CA TYR A 7 0.62 -3.18 -6.11
C TYR A 7 1.74 -3.77 -6.97
N SER A 8 2.80 -2.98 -7.14
CA SER A 8 4.01 -3.36 -7.87
C SER A 8 5.22 -3.03 -7.00
N PRO A 9 5.82 -4.02 -6.31
CA PRO A 9 6.98 -3.80 -5.47
C PRO A 9 8.26 -3.70 -6.30
N GLY A 10 9.11 -2.75 -5.95
CA GLY A 10 10.46 -2.57 -6.50
C GLY A 10 11.48 -2.38 -5.39
N TRP A 11 12.77 -2.39 -5.74
CA TRP A 11 13.86 -2.30 -4.76
C TRP A 11 13.85 -0.97 -3.99
N ARG A 12 13.52 0.14 -4.67
CA ARG A 12 13.49 1.47 -4.05
C ARG A 12 12.07 1.93 -3.67
N TYR A 13 11.07 1.56 -4.46
CA TYR A 13 9.69 2.00 -4.29
C TYR A 13 8.70 0.87 -4.56
N THR A 14 7.59 0.89 -3.83
CA THR A 14 6.42 0.04 -4.05
C THR A 14 5.27 0.92 -4.50
N PHE A 15 4.75 0.67 -5.70
CA PHE A 15 3.63 1.42 -6.23
C PHE A 15 2.33 0.72 -5.83
N VAL A 16 1.39 1.46 -5.24
CA VAL A 16 0.04 0.97 -4.95
C VAL A 16 -0.93 1.76 -5.81
N MET A 17 -1.67 1.06 -6.67
CA MET A 17 -2.58 1.63 -7.65
C MET A 17 -4.01 1.37 -7.21
N ASN A 18 -4.82 2.41 -7.25
CA ASN A 18 -6.24 2.34 -6.97
C ASN A 18 -7.05 2.59 -8.25
N ASP A 19 -7.40 1.52 -8.94
CA ASP A 19 -8.29 1.55 -10.10
C ASP A 19 -9.77 1.53 -9.72
N CYS A 20 -10.09 1.58 -8.42
CA CYS A 20 -11.47 1.67 -7.95
C CYS A 20 -12.03 3.08 -8.25
N SER A 21 -13.37 3.18 -8.26
CA SER A 21 -14.07 4.47 -8.41
C SER A 21 -14.12 5.30 -7.11
N THR A 22 -13.58 4.76 -6.02
CA THR A 22 -13.58 5.36 -4.68
C THR A 22 -12.17 5.45 -4.12
N ALA A 23 -11.92 6.45 -3.27
CA ALA A 23 -10.67 6.53 -2.52
C ALA A 23 -10.60 5.39 -1.49
N HIS A 24 -9.40 4.85 -1.28
CA HIS A 24 -9.14 3.80 -0.31
C HIS A 24 -7.91 4.12 0.51
N ARG A 25 -7.99 3.90 1.84
CA ARG A 25 -6.84 3.95 2.72
C ARG A 25 -6.18 2.58 2.74
N VAL A 26 -4.90 2.54 2.42
CA VAL A 26 -4.10 1.31 2.32
C VAL A 26 -2.76 1.49 2.99
N LYS A 27 -2.17 0.38 3.40
CA LYS A 27 -0.76 0.29 3.79
C LYS A 27 -0.12 -0.94 3.18
N VAL A 28 1.21 -0.90 3.05
CA VAL A 28 2.03 -2.00 2.56
C VAL A 28 2.42 -2.88 3.75
N LEU A 29 2.34 -4.19 3.56
CA LEU A 29 2.88 -5.17 4.50
C LEU A 29 4.28 -5.58 4.07
N TYR A 30 5.24 -5.33 4.94
CA TYR A 30 6.62 -5.79 4.79
C TYR A 30 6.82 -7.08 5.59
N GLY A 31 7.63 -8.00 5.06
CA GLY A 31 7.83 -9.32 5.69
C GLY A 31 8.58 -9.28 7.02
N ASP A 32 9.29 -8.19 7.30
CA ASP A 32 9.90 -7.94 8.61
C ASP A 32 8.92 -7.40 9.66
N GLY A 33 7.66 -7.19 9.29
CA GLY A 33 6.64 -6.61 10.16
C GLY A 33 6.75 -5.11 10.34
N THR A 34 7.56 -4.40 9.54
CA THR A 34 7.62 -2.93 9.56
C THR A 34 6.23 -2.36 9.31
N ASP A 35 5.73 -1.58 10.27
CA ASP A 35 4.47 -0.87 10.14
C ASP A 35 4.68 0.50 9.49
N VAL A 36 3.87 0.79 8.47
CA VAL A 36 3.87 2.08 7.78
C VAL A 36 2.50 2.74 7.91
N PRO A 37 2.45 4.07 7.99
CA PRO A 37 1.20 4.78 8.15
C PRO A 37 0.25 4.52 6.97
N CYS A 38 -1.03 4.38 7.29
CA CYS A 38 -2.09 4.27 6.29
C CYS A 38 -2.12 5.51 5.40
N GLN A 39 -2.03 5.31 4.09
CA GLN A 39 -2.11 6.37 3.11
C GLN A 39 -3.41 6.26 2.33
N GLU A 40 -4.06 7.41 2.13
CA GLU A 40 -5.20 7.48 1.24
C GLU A 40 -4.73 7.53 -0.22
N VAL A 41 -5.24 6.60 -1.02
CA VAL A 41 -5.04 6.57 -2.47
C VAL A 41 -6.36 6.95 -3.10
N ALA A 42 -6.40 8.13 -3.74
CA ALA A 42 -7.56 8.61 -4.44
C ALA A 42 -8.01 7.63 -5.54
N ALA A 43 -9.30 7.72 -5.93
CA ALA A 43 -9.83 6.94 -7.03
C ALA A 43 -9.04 7.21 -8.32
N ARG A 44 -8.72 6.14 -9.07
CA ARG A 44 -7.94 6.20 -10.31
C ARG A 44 -6.57 6.87 -10.15
N ASN A 45 -5.95 6.72 -8.98
CA ASN A 45 -4.64 7.28 -8.68
C ASN A 45 -3.71 6.22 -8.08
N TRP A 46 -2.42 6.54 -7.95
CA TRP A 46 -1.44 5.70 -7.28
C TRP A 46 -0.70 6.46 -6.18
N PHE A 47 -0.13 5.70 -5.25
CA PHE A 47 0.75 6.22 -4.21
C PHE A 47 2.02 5.36 -4.12
N THR A 48 3.13 6.01 -3.77
CA THR A 48 4.44 5.36 -3.63
C THR A 48 4.78 5.13 -2.17
N PHE A 49 5.03 3.88 -1.83
CA PHE A 49 5.58 3.43 -0.56
C PHE A 49 7.07 3.08 -0.72
N PRO A 50 7.81 2.94 0.38
CA PRO A 50 9.16 2.39 0.34
C PRO A 50 9.21 1.01 -0.34
N GLY A 51 10.27 0.76 -1.10
CA GLY A 51 10.55 -0.55 -1.68
C GLY A 51 11.08 -1.55 -0.65
N TYR A 52 11.44 -2.75 -1.11
CA TYR A 52 12.05 -3.77 -0.26
C TYR A 52 13.51 -3.48 0.15
N GLY A 53 14.08 -2.37 -0.34
CA GLY A 53 15.42 -1.92 -0.01
C GLY A 53 16.51 -2.86 -0.51
N THR A 54 17.76 -2.54 -0.19
CA THR A 54 18.91 -3.41 -0.47
C THR A 54 19.02 -4.58 0.51
N THR A 55 18.32 -4.50 1.64
CA THR A 55 18.24 -5.53 2.67
C THR A 55 17.26 -6.66 2.34
N GLY A 56 16.46 -6.52 1.28
CA GLY A 56 15.55 -7.57 0.81
C GLY A 56 14.30 -7.75 1.67
N ASN A 57 13.81 -6.68 2.30
CA ASN A 57 12.56 -6.69 3.06
C ASN A 57 11.35 -6.76 2.11
N THR A 58 11.05 -7.96 1.64
CA THR A 58 10.03 -8.17 0.61
C THR A 58 8.66 -7.67 1.05
N VAL A 59 7.97 -7.04 0.11
CA VAL A 59 6.57 -6.66 0.28
C VAL A 59 5.72 -7.93 0.16
N GLU A 60 5.05 -8.29 1.24
CA GLU A 60 4.16 -9.45 1.29
C GLU A 60 2.78 -9.14 0.71
N GLY A 61 2.39 -7.86 0.76
CA GLY A 61 1.12 -7.43 0.17
C GLY A 61 0.76 -6.01 0.55
N ILE A 62 -0.52 -5.70 0.35
CA ILE A 62 -1.17 -4.48 0.80
C ILE A 62 -2.38 -4.88 1.65
N VAL A 63 -2.80 -3.99 2.56
CA VAL A 63 -4.04 -4.14 3.32
C VAL A 63 -4.81 -2.84 3.30
N LEU A 64 -6.12 -2.94 3.40
CA LEU A 64 -6.98 -1.78 3.64
C LEU A 64 -6.85 -1.37 5.11
N CYS A 65 -6.81 -0.07 5.35
CA CYS A 65 -6.98 0.49 6.67
C CYS A 65 -8.43 0.86 6.87
N ASP A 66 -8.99 0.53 8.04
CA ASP A 66 -10.35 0.94 8.37
C ASP A 66 -10.43 2.47 8.49
N PRO A 67 -11.52 3.10 7.98
CA PRO A 67 -11.73 4.52 8.15
C PRO A 67 -11.99 4.93 9.60
N THR A 68 -12.23 3.97 10.50
CA THR A 68 -12.59 4.18 11.92
C THR A 68 -11.39 4.20 12.87
N GLU A 69 -10.15 4.26 12.37
CA GLU A 69 -8.98 4.52 13.21
C GLU A 69 -8.71 6.04 13.31
N GLY A 70 -9.72 6.75 13.83
CA GLY A 70 -9.73 8.21 13.96
C GLY A 70 -11.13 8.74 14.26
N ALA A 71 -11.71 8.31 15.38
CA ALA A 71 -12.85 8.96 16.01
C ALA A 71 -12.39 9.59 17.34
#